data_AF-A0A7X3MEN7-F1
#
_entry.id   AF-A0A7X3MEN7-F1
#
_cell.length_a   1.000
_cell.length_b   1.000
_cell.length_c   1.000
_cell.angle_alpha   90.00
_cell.angle_beta   90.00
_cell.angle_gamma   90.00
#
_symmetry.space_group_name_H-M   'P 1'
#
loop_
_entity.id
_entity.type
_entity.pdbx_description
1 polymer ?
#
loop_
_entity_poly.entity_id
_entity_poly.type
_entity_poly.pdbx_seq_one_letter_code
_entity_poly.pdbx_strand_id
1 'polypeptide(L)'
;MWLGRNVLITNYADIGNGVIAGAGSIITKDVPDYAVIAGAPARIIRYRYSFDEIEGLNKIGWWEWSDEKIRERYEDFYLPVGEFIKKYQKEG
;
A
#
# COMPACT_ATOMS: atom_id res chain seq x y z
N MET A 1 -2.39 -2.20 4.51
CA MET A 1 -2.65 -3.42 3.71
C MET A 1 -4.15 -3.70 3.71
N TRP A 2 -4.72 -4.19 2.60
CA TRP A 2 -6.11 -4.67 2.55
C TRP A 2 -6.14 -6.14 2.09
N LEU A 3 -6.75 -7.01 2.89
CA LEU A 3 -6.87 -8.44 2.62
C LEU A 3 -8.34 -8.80 2.39
N GLY A 4 -8.63 -9.38 1.24
CA GLY A 4 -9.93 -9.98 0.96
C GLY A 4 -10.21 -11.17 1.86
N ARG A 5 -11.47 -11.62 1.87
CA ARG A 5 -11.89 -12.77 2.67
C ARG A 5 -11.12 -14.04 2.27
N ASN A 6 -10.73 -14.86 3.25
CA ASN A 6 -10.05 -16.15 3.05
C ASN A 6 -8.71 -16.06 2.29
N VAL A 7 -7.93 -14.99 2.51
CA VAL A 7 -6.54 -14.96 2.07
C VAL A 7 -5.70 -15.86 2.99
N LEU A 8 -4.84 -16.69 2.39
CA LEU A 8 -3.89 -17.54 3.09
C LEU A 8 -2.47 -17.05 2.81
N ILE A 9 -1.67 -16.86 3.88
CA ILE A 9 -0.25 -16.54 3.80
C ILE A 9 0.50 -17.77 4.29
N THR A 10 1.24 -18.44 3.41
CA THR A 10 1.76 -19.79 3.68
C THR A 10 3.13 -19.83 4.35
N ASN A 11 3.83 -18.70 4.43
CA ASN A 11 5.21 -18.60 4.90
C ASN A 11 5.47 -17.23 5.56
N TYR A 12 6.69 -17.01 6.05
CA TYR A 12 7.22 -15.70 6.48
C TYR A 12 7.41 -14.73 5.29
N ALA A 13 6.42 -14.63 4.41
CA ALA A 13 6.47 -13.72 3.27
C ALA A 13 6.39 -12.28 3.78
N ASP A 14 7.30 -11.44 3.31
CA ASP A 14 7.26 -10.00 3.56
C ASP A 14 6.20 -9.37 2.65
N ILE A 15 5.19 -8.75 3.28
CA ILE A 15 4.09 -8.10 2.57
C ILE A 15 4.25 -6.58 2.66
N GLY A 16 4.45 -5.97 1.49
CA GLY A 16 4.69 -4.55 1.36
C GLY A 16 3.55 -3.63 1.81
N ASN A 17 3.88 -2.36 1.97
CA ASN A 17 2.97 -1.28 2.30
C ASN A 17 1.87 -1.15 1.25
N GLY A 18 0.65 -0.86 1.67
CA GLY A 18 -0.45 -0.57 0.74
C GLY A 18 -0.91 -1.73 -0.17
N VAL A 19 -0.39 -2.96 0.01
CA VAL A 19 -0.78 -4.16 -0.75
C VAL A 19 -2.27 -4.45 -0.64
N ILE A 20 -2.85 -4.89 -1.75
CA ILE A 20 -4.22 -5.40 -1.86
C ILE A 20 -4.19 -6.87 -2.29
N ALA A 21 -4.76 -7.76 -1.49
CA ALA A 21 -4.96 -9.16 -1.86
C ALA A 21 -6.44 -9.47 -2.10
N GLY A 22 -6.76 -9.99 -3.28
CA GLY A 22 -8.11 -10.46 -3.59
C GLY A 22 -8.56 -11.61 -2.69
N ALA A 23 -9.86 -11.82 -2.55
CA ALA A 23 -10.41 -12.93 -1.76
C ALA A 23 -9.92 -14.29 -2.26
N GLY A 24 -9.64 -15.22 -1.35
CA GLY A 24 -9.17 -16.58 -1.68
C GLY A 24 -7.72 -16.66 -2.15
N SER A 25 -6.94 -15.58 -2.08
CA SER A 25 -5.54 -15.59 -2.54
C SER A 25 -4.64 -16.44 -1.64
N ILE A 26 -3.71 -17.19 -2.24
CA ILE A 26 -2.67 -17.96 -1.50
C ILE A 26 -1.30 -17.33 -1.76
N ILE A 27 -0.81 -16.57 -0.79
CA ILE A 27 0.48 -15.86 -0.83
C ILE A 27 1.58 -16.82 -0.39
N THR A 28 2.53 -17.06 -1.30
CA THR A 28 3.63 -18.03 -1.15
C THR A 28 5.02 -17.40 -1.25
N LYS A 29 5.08 -16.09 -1.53
CA LYS A 29 6.30 -15.31 -1.78
C LYS A 29 6.05 -13.87 -1.33
N ASP A 30 7.13 -13.12 -1.16
CA ASP A 30 7.09 -11.70 -0.82
C ASP A 30 6.30 -10.91 -1.87
N VAL A 31 5.63 -9.85 -1.39
CA VAL A 31 4.74 -9.03 -2.20
C VAL A 31 5.21 -7.58 -2.12
N PRO A 32 5.56 -6.94 -3.24
CA PRO A 32 6.05 -5.57 -3.24
C PRO A 32 4.96 -4.56 -2.88
N ASP A 33 5.39 -3.38 -2.43
CA ASP A 33 4.51 -2.29 -2.02
C ASP A 33 3.49 -1.94 -3.11
N TYR A 34 2.27 -1.65 -2.66
CA TYR A 34 1.13 -1.24 -3.47
C TYR A 34 0.74 -2.20 -4.60
N ALA A 35 1.24 -3.43 -4.58
CA ALA A 35 0.81 -4.47 -5.50
C ALA A 35 -0.64 -4.89 -5.22
N VAL A 36 -1.37 -5.15 -6.31
CA VAL A 36 -2.67 -5.81 -6.28
C VAL A 36 -2.46 -7.26 -6.72
N ILE A 37 -2.70 -8.21 -5.82
CA ILE A 37 -2.49 -9.63 -6.08
C ILE A 37 -3.79 -10.42 -6.01
N ALA A 38 -3.87 -11.51 -6.78
CA ALA A 38 -4.90 -12.52 -6.58
C ALA A 38 -4.45 -13.92 -7.02
N GLY A 39 -5.22 -14.94 -6.63
CA GLY A 39 -5.08 -16.32 -7.10
C GLY A 39 -4.34 -17.24 -6.14
N ALA A 40 -4.23 -18.51 -6.55
CA ALA A 40 -3.63 -19.59 -5.76
C ALA A 40 -2.74 -20.46 -6.67
N PRO A 41 -1.41 -20.24 -6.71
CA PRO A 41 -0.65 -19.24 -5.94
C PRO A 41 -0.89 -17.80 -6.43
N ALA A 42 -0.83 -16.83 -5.52
CA ALA A 42 -1.09 -15.43 -5.81
C ALA A 42 -0.06 -14.85 -6.81
N ARG A 43 -0.53 -13.96 -7.69
CA ARG A 43 0.26 -13.24 -8.68
C ARG A 43 -0.10 -11.76 -8.68
N ILE A 44 0.86 -10.91 -9.03
CA ILE A 44 0.63 -9.48 -9.24
C ILE A 44 -0.23 -9.31 -10.50
N ILE A 45 -1.39 -8.69 -10.32
CA ILE A 45 -2.30 -8.30 -11.42
C ILE A 45 -1.90 -6.94 -11.96
N ARG A 46 -1.60 -6.00 -11.05
CA ARG A 46 -1.18 -4.63 -11.34
C ARG A 46 -0.62 -3.96 -10.09
N TYR A 47 -0.08 -2.76 -10.24
CA TYR A 47 0.18 -1.85 -9.13
C TYR A 47 -0.96 -0.84 -8.98
N ARG A 48 -1.13 -0.30 -7.76
CA ARG A 48 -2.12 0.75 -7.51
C ARG A 48 -1.71 2.09 -8.12
N TYR A 49 -0.40 2.36 -8.16
CA TYR A 49 0.21 3.61 -8.59
C TYR A 49 1.44 3.33 -9.45
N SER A 50 2.01 4.37 -10.06
CA SER A 50 3.31 4.30 -10.73
C SER A 50 4.44 4.06 -9.71
N PHE A 51 5.60 3.58 -10.17
CA PHE A 51 6.74 3.33 -9.28
C PHE A 51 7.26 4.60 -8.59
N ASP A 52 7.29 5.73 -9.29
CA ASP A 52 7.69 7.02 -8.72
C ASP A 52 6.71 7.47 -7.61
N GLU A 53 5.41 7.24 -7.80
CA GLU A 53 4.39 7.55 -6.79
C GLU A 53 4.52 6.63 -5.58
N ILE A 54 4.80 5.34 -5.79
CA ILE A 54 5.04 4.37 -4.71
C ILE A 54 6.25 4.81 -3.87
N GLU A 55 7.35 5.19 -4.52
CA GLU A 55 8.52 5.71 -3.83
C GLU A 55 8.19 6.97 -3.02
N GLY A 56 7.45 7.91 -3.60
CA GLY A 56 6.98 9.11 -2.92
C GLY A 56 6.15 8.80 -1.67
N LEU A 57 5.18 7.90 -1.78
CA LEU A 57 4.32 7.50 -0.66
C LEU A 57 5.11 6.81 0.45
N ASN A 58 6.06 5.92 0.10
CA ASN A 58 6.90 5.24 1.07
C ASN A 58 7.86 6.20 1.79
N LYS A 59 8.42 7.20 1.10
CA LYS A 59 9.21 8.27 1.74
C LYS A 59 8.38 9.10 2.71
N ILE A 60 7.13 9.39 2.36
CA ILE A 60 6.21 10.13 3.23
C ILE A 60 5.86 9.31 4.48
N GLY A 61 5.64 8.00 4.33
CA GLY A 61 5.43 7.08 5.44
C GLY A 61 4.28 7.52 6.36
N TRP A 62 3.16 7.97 5.79
CA TRP A 62 2.10 8.65 6.55
C TRP A 62 1.50 7.81 7.67
N TRP A 63 1.61 6.48 7.59
CA TRP A 63 1.17 5.55 8.63
C TRP A 63 2.04 5.60 9.89
N GLU A 64 3.24 6.20 9.83
CA GLU A 64 4.11 6.46 10.98
C GLU A 64 3.84 7.84 11.62
N TRP A 65 2.94 8.64 11.06
CA TRP A 65 2.59 9.94 11.63
C TRP A 65 1.83 9.78 12.96
N SER A 66 1.93 10.77 13.84
CA SER A 66 1.11 10.79 15.05
C SER A 66 -0.37 10.93 14.68
N ASP A 67 -1.24 10.40 15.55
CA ASP A 67 -2.69 10.51 15.40
C ASP A 67 -3.15 11.96 15.23
N GLU A 68 -2.54 12.92 15.93
CA GLU A 68 -2.83 14.35 15.81
C GLU A 68 -2.53 14.85 14.40
N LYS A 69 -1.34 14.51 13.88
CA LYS A 69 -0.92 14.84 12.52
C LYS A 69 -1.86 14.25 11.47
N ILE A 70 -2.34 13.03 11.68
CA ILE A 70 -3.32 12.35 10.80
C ILE A 70 -4.68 13.07 10.86
N ARG A 71 -5.18 13.42 12.05
CA ARG A 71 -6.47 14.12 12.21
C ARG A 71 -6.47 15.50 11.56
N GLU A 72 -5.41 16.28 11.73
CA GLU A 72 -5.25 17.61 11.11
C GLU A 72 -5.23 17.55 9.59
N ARG A 73 -4.72 16.46 9.02
CA ARG A 73 -4.49 16.27 7.59
C ARG A 73 -5.50 15.33 6.94
N TYR A 74 -6.59 14.99 7.65
CA TYR A 74 -7.54 13.96 7.24
C TYR A 74 -8.11 14.20 5.84
N GLU A 75 -8.45 15.46 5.53
CA GLU A 75 -9.01 15.85 4.23
C GLU A 75 -8.04 15.60 3.06
N ASP A 76 -6.73 15.59 3.32
CA ASP A 76 -5.73 15.40 2.27
C ASP A 76 -5.68 13.97 1.74
N PHE A 77 -6.18 12.99 2.50
CA PHE A 77 -6.26 11.60 2.03
C PHE A 77 -7.24 11.41 0.87
N TYR A 78 -8.10 12.40 0.61
CA TYR A 78 -9.01 12.44 -0.54
C TYR A 78 -8.38 13.07 -1.79
N LEU A 79 -7.19 13.68 -1.68
CA LEU A 79 -6.49 14.24 -2.82
C LEU A 79 -6.05 13.14 -3.79
N PRO A 80 -5.96 13.44 -5.10
CA PRO A 80 -5.24 12.59 -6.03
C PRO A 80 -3.82 12.30 -5.52
N VAL A 81 -3.36 11.06 -5.69
CA VAL A 81 -2.09 10.59 -5.12
C VAL A 81 -0.89 11.49 -5.48
N GLY A 82 -0.82 11.96 -6.73
CA GLY A 82 0.25 12.86 -7.17
C GLY A 82 0.20 14.24 -6.48
N GLU A 83 -0.98 14.74 -6.12
CA GLU A 83 -1.12 15.99 -5.37
C GLU A 83 -0.76 15.80 -3.90
N PHE A 84 -1.20 14.70 -3.30
CA PHE A 84 -0.81 14.31 -1.94
C PHE A 84 0.71 14.22 -1.81
N ILE A 85 1.36 13.54 -2.77
CA ILE A 85 2.83 13.43 -2.79
C ILE A 85 3.47 14.81 -2.91
N LYS A 86 3.03 15.65 -3.87
CA LYS A 86 3.58 17.01 -4.03
C LYS A 86 3.45 17.86 -2.77
N LYS A 87 2.38 17.69 -2.00
CA LYS A 87 2.15 18.41 -0.73
C LYS A 87 3.16 17.99 0.33
N TYR A 88 3.40 16.69 0.49
CA TYR A 88 4.18 16.14 1.61
C TYR A 88 5.63 15.78 1.30
N GLN A 89 6.03 15.74 0.04
CA GLN A 89 7.40 15.46 -0.38
C GLN A 89 8.39 16.58 0.01
N LYS A 90 7.91 17.77 0.36
CA LYS A 90 8.73 18.93 0.79
C LYS A 90 8.90 19.05 2.30
N GLU A 91 8.19 18.24 3.09
CA GLU A 91 8.23 18.30 4.56
C GLU A 91 9.29 17.36 5.17
N GLY A 92 10.00 16.59 4.34
CA GLY A 92 11.04 15.63 4.75
C GLY A 92 12.45 16.14 4.52
#